data_AF-A0A7W5HEY4-F1
#
_entry.id   AF-A0A7W5HEY4-F1
#
_cell.length_a   1.000
_cell.length_b   1.000
_cell.length_c   1.000
_cell.angle_alpha   90.00
_cell.angle_beta   90.00
_cell.angle_gamma   90.00
#
_symmetry.space_group_name_H-M   'P 1'
#
loop_
_entity.id
_entity.type
_entity.pdbx_description
1 polymer ?
#
loop_
_entity_poly.entity_id
_entity_poly.type
_entity_poly.pdbx_seq_one_letter_code
_entity_poly.pdbx_strand_id
1 'polypeptide(L)'
;MTSFSERCIAALAKEMALRRLQPIQFELVRGKHEVYEYAKVVQRDLLVELYVYTDEAGCTLNERDWKIFEKWDFSDDNDLIRSFVAYVIKVLTTGPGIKEEHRGWLDSLIKPQTS
;
A
#
# COMPACT_ATOMS: atom_id res chain seq x y z
N MET A 1 13.90 12.31 18.26
CA MET A 1 12.53 11.99 17.83
C MET A 1 12.64 11.08 16.63
N THR A 2 11.85 10.01 16.55
CA THR A 2 11.78 9.19 15.33
C THR A 2 11.08 9.96 14.23
N SER A 3 11.54 9.82 12.99
CA SER A 3 10.93 10.49 11.84
C SER A 3 9.52 9.96 11.58
N PHE A 4 8.72 10.71 10.82
CA PHE A 4 7.44 10.21 10.33
C PHE A 4 7.60 8.90 9.55
N SER A 5 8.60 8.81 8.68
CA SER A 5 8.87 7.60 7.88
C SER A 5 9.18 6.38 8.76
N GLU A 6 10.03 6.55 9.78
CA GLU A 6 10.34 5.50 10.75
C GLU A 6 9.09 5.06 11.52
N ARG A 7 8.23 6.00 11.90
CA ARG A 7 6.95 5.71 12.58
C ARG A 7 5.98 4.95 11.67
N CYS A 8 5.87 5.33 10.39
CA CYS A 8 5.08 4.61 9.38
C CYS A 8 5.54 3.17 9.24
N ILE A 9 6.84 2.96 9.00
CA ILE A 9 7.42 1.63 8.78
C ILE A 9 7.28 0.77 10.04
N ALA A 10 7.57 1.32 11.22
CA ALA A 10 7.42 0.60 12.48
C ALA A 10 5.97 0.19 12.76
N ALA A 11 5.01 1.08 12.49
CA ALA A 11 3.58 0.79 12.66
C ALA A 11 3.12 -0.31 11.69
N LEU A 12 3.53 -0.24 10.42
CA LEU A 12 3.23 -1.27 9.43
C LEU A 12 3.85 -2.61 9.85
N ALA A 13 5.14 -2.65 10.17
CA ALA A 13 5.84 -3.87 10.58
C ALA A 13 5.17 -4.52 11.80
N LYS A 14 4.72 -3.72 12.78
CA LYS A 14 3.96 -4.21 13.94
C LYS A 14 2.65 -4.87 13.54
N GLU A 15 1.84 -4.23 12.70
CA GLU A 15 0.56 -4.81 12.23
C GLU A 15 0.76 -6.06 11.38
N MET A 16 1.81 -6.08 10.55
CA MET A 16 2.17 -7.26 9.77
C MET A 16 2.54 -8.45 10.67
N ALA A 17 3.36 -8.22 11.70
CA ALA A 17 3.74 -9.24 12.67
C ALA A 17 2.52 -9.78 13.45
N LEU A 18 1.62 -8.90 13.91
CA LEU A 18 0.37 -9.29 14.58
C LEU A 18 -0.49 -10.21 13.71
N ARG A 19 -0.46 -10.01 12.39
CA ARG A 19 -1.24 -10.78 11.40
C ARG A 19 -0.47 -11.94 10.77
N ARG A 20 0.77 -12.19 11.23
CA ARG A 20 1.67 -13.24 10.70
C ARG A 20 1.91 -13.09 9.18
N LEU A 21 1.95 -11.86 8.69
CA LEU A 21 2.32 -11.56 7.31
C LEU A 21 3.85 -11.58 7.16
N GLN A 22 4.33 -11.85 5.95
CA GLN A 22 5.76 -11.76 5.65
C GLN A 22 6.25 -10.32 5.83
N PRO A 23 7.39 -10.10 6.48
CA PRO A 23 7.92 -8.75 6.68
C PRO A 23 8.26 -8.11 5.33
N ILE A 24 8.02 -6.80 5.23
CA ILE A 24 8.38 -6.00 4.07
C ILE A 24 9.66 -5.23 4.39
N GLN A 25 10.64 -5.33 3.50
CA GLN A 25 11.89 -4.58 3.60
C GLN A 25 11.77 -3.28 2.83
N PHE A 26 12.05 -2.17 3.51
CA PHE A 26 12.14 -0.85 2.89
C PHE A 26 13.58 -0.53 2.52
N GLU A 27 13.75 0.20 1.43
CA GLU A 27 15.01 0.78 1.00
C GLU A 27 14.89 2.29 0.84
N LEU A 28 15.93 3.01 1.24
CA LEU A 28 15.99 4.46 1.09
C LEU A 28 16.31 4.82 -0.36
N VAL A 29 15.36 5.48 -1.02
CA VAL A 29 15.53 6.03 -2.36
C VAL A 29 15.87 7.51 -2.27
N ARG A 30 16.99 7.90 -2.88
CA ARG A 30 17.42 9.29 -3.03
C ARG A 30 17.14 9.75 -4.47
N GLY A 31 15.95 10.28 -4.69
CA GLY A 31 15.56 10.88 -5.95
C GLY A 31 16.25 12.23 -6.20
N LYS A 32 16.00 12.81 -7.38
CA LYS A 32 16.53 14.14 -7.74
C LYS A 32 15.94 15.28 -6.90
N HIS A 33 14.67 15.14 -6.52
CA HIS A 33 13.92 16.18 -5.82
C HIS A 33 13.48 15.76 -4.42
N GLU A 34 13.42 14.45 -4.15
CA GLU A 34 12.80 13.89 -2.95
C GLU A 34 13.58 12.68 -2.44
N VAL A 35 13.47 12.44 -1.14
CA VAL A 35 14.03 11.26 -0.45
C VAL A 35 12.87 10.54 0.21
N TYR A 36 12.74 9.24 -0.06
CA TYR A 36 11.64 8.43 0.45
C TYR A 36 12.08 6.99 0.71
N GLU A 37 11.34 6.30 1.57
CA GLU A 37 11.49 4.87 1.80
C GLU A 37 10.55 4.14 0.83
N TYR A 38 11.08 3.15 0.13
CA TYR A 38 10.37 2.37 -0.88
C TYR A 38 10.32 0.90 -0.48
N ALA A 39 9.20 0.25 -0.75
CA ALA A 39 9.15 -1.21 -0.70
C ALA A 39 8.24 -1.78 -1.78
N LYS A 40 8.55 -3.01 -2.17
CA LYS A 40 7.81 -3.75 -3.20
C LYS A 40 7.46 -5.14 -2.70
N VAL A 41 6.20 -5.53 -2.83
CA VAL A 41 5.72 -6.86 -2.49
C VAL A 41 4.73 -7.37 -3.54
N VAL A 42 4.82 -8.66 -3.84
CA VAL A 42 3.86 -9.35 -4.70
C VAL A 42 2.95 -10.19 -3.81
N GLN A 43 1.64 -9.96 -3.91
CA GLN A 43 0.64 -10.67 -3.12
C GLN A 43 -0.53 -11.09 -4.01
N ARG A 44 -0.74 -12.39 -4.21
CA ARG A 44 -1.83 -12.93 -5.07
C ARG A 44 -1.87 -12.28 -6.46
N ASP A 45 -0.72 -12.24 -7.13
CA ASP A 45 -0.52 -11.61 -8.44
C ASP A 45 -0.74 -10.08 -8.49
N LEU A 46 -0.94 -9.46 -7.33
CA LEU A 46 -0.97 -8.01 -7.18
C LEU A 46 0.43 -7.50 -6.86
N LEU A 47 0.97 -6.64 -7.73
CA LEU A 47 2.12 -5.83 -7.40
C LEU A 47 1.68 -4.68 -6.50
N VAL A 48 2.19 -4.66 -5.28
CA VAL A 48 1.98 -3.58 -4.32
C VAL A 48 3.31 -2.87 -4.11
N GLU A 49 3.35 -1.58 -4.40
CA GLU A 49 4.52 -0.76 -4.11
C GLU A 49 4.14 0.30 -3.08
N LEU A 50 5.02 0.51 -2.11
CA LEU A 50 4.82 1.39 -0.97
C LEU A 50 5.85 2.51 -1.03
N TYR A 51 5.38 3.73 -0.76
CA TYR A 51 6.19 4.94 -0.75
C TYR A 51 5.95 5.66 0.56
N VAL A 52 7.00 5.97 1.31
CA VAL A 52 6.90 6.69 2.58
C VAL A 52 7.86 7.87 2.54
N TYR A 53 7.31 9.07 2.48
CA TYR A 53 8.02 10.34 2.44
C TYR A 53 8.21 10.91 3.85
N THR A 54 8.67 12.15 3.95
CA THR A 54 8.92 12.85 5.22
C THR A 54 7.67 13.18 6.02
N ASP A 55 6.52 13.25 5.37
CA ASP A 55 5.26 13.71 5.95
C ASP A 55 4.03 13.08 5.28
N GLU A 56 4.23 12.18 4.32
CA GLU A 56 3.16 11.53 3.55
C GLU A 56 3.50 10.07 3.25
N ALA A 57 2.48 9.27 2.98
CA ALA A 57 2.66 7.88 2.59
C ALA A 57 1.69 7.50 1.46
N GLY A 58 2.09 6.54 0.63
CA GLY A 58 1.31 6.13 -0.51
C GLY A 58 1.55 4.68 -0.91
N CYS A 59 0.65 4.18 -1.75
CA CYS A 59 0.69 2.83 -2.28
C CYS A 59 0.22 2.83 -3.74
N THR A 60 0.92 2.11 -4.61
CA THR A 60 0.43 1.73 -5.95
C THR A 60 0.04 0.27 -5.97
N LEU A 61 -1.02 -0.02 -6.74
CA LEU A 61 -1.39 -1.37 -7.12
C LEU A 61 -1.26 -1.51 -8.63
N ASN A 62 -0.47 -2.50 -9.08
CA ASN A 62 -0.22 -2.80 -10.49
C ASN A 62 0.09 -1.55 -11.36
N GLU A 63 0.87 -0.61 -10.81
CA GLU A 63 1.28 0.63 -11.48
C GLU A 63 0.13 1.55 -11.93
N ARG A 64 -1.10 1.33 -11.44
CA ARG A 64 -2.31 2.05 -11.91
C ARG A 64 -3.10 2.69 -10.80
N ASP A 65 -3.40 1.94 -9.74
CA ASP A 65 -4.25 2.43 -8.66
C ASP A 65 -3.38 3.04 -7.57
N TRP A 66 -3.17 4.37 -7.69
CA TRP A 66 -2.44 5.14 -6.69
C TRP A 66 -3.37 5.56 -5.55
N LYS A 67 -2.97 5.26 -4.31
CA LYS A 67 -3.60 5.79 -3.09
C LYS A 67 -2.56 6.52 -2.26
N ILE A 68 -2.74 7.83 -2.10
CA ILE A 68 -1.94 8.67 -1.22
C ILE A 68 -2.69 9.01 0.06
N PHE A 69 -1.92 9.25 1.12
CA PHE A 69 -2.31 9.76 2.41
C PHE A 69 -1.45 11.01 2.66
N GLU A 70 -2.00 12.16 2.28
CA GLU A 70 -1.32 13.46 2.36
C GLU A 70 -1.58 14.12 3.71
N LYS A 71 -0.62 14.89 4.20
CA LYS A 71 -0.73 15.53 5.52
C LYS A 71 -1.98 16.42 5.65
N TRP A 72 -2.38 17.07 4.55
CA TRP A 72 -3.53 17.97 4.50
C TRP A 72 -4.88 17.26 4.68
N ASP A 73 -4.94 15.94 4.49
CA ASP A 73 -6.14 15.13 4.67
C ASP A 73 -6.38 14.74 6.14
N PHE A 74 -5.43 15.00 7.05
CA PHE A 74 -5.45 14.52 8.42
C PHE A 74 -5.18 15.61 9.45
N SER A 75 -5.78 15.45 10.63
CA SER A 75 -5.57 16.37 11.76
C SER A 75 -4.18 16.22 12.37
N ASP A 76 -3.60 15.02 12.32
CA ASP A 76 -2.27 14.71 12.81
C ASP A 76 -1.62 13.49 12.10
N ASP A 77 -0.31 13.34 12.28
CA ASP A 77 0.47 12.24 11.70
C ASP A 77 -0.03 10.85 12.11
N ASN A 78 -0.56 10.69 13.33
CA ASN A 78 -0.99 9.37 13.80
C ASN A 78 -2.24 8.90 13.06
N ASP A 79 -3.16 9.80 12.73
CA ASP A 79 -4.32 9.49 11.90
C ASP A 79 -3.91 9.06 10.49
N LEU A 80 -2.94 9.76 9.90
CA LEU A 80 -2.36 9.41 8.61
C LEU A 80 -1.71 8.03 8.66
N ILE A 81 -0.80 7.80 9.62
CA ILE A 81 -0.11 6.51 9.82
C ILE A 81 -1.13 5.37 9.97
N ARG A 82 -2.16 5.56 10.82
CA ARG A 82 -3.21 4.56 11.03
C ARG A 82 -3.96 4.24 9.74
N SER A 83 -4.31 5.26 8.96
CA SER A 83 -5.06 5.12 7.72
C SER A 83 -4.24 4.42 6.64
N PHE A 84 -2.97 4.80 6.49
CA PHE A 84 -2.01 4.14 5.61
C PHE A 84 -1.84 2.66 5.95
N VAL A 85 -1.55 2.35 7.23
CA VAL A 85 -1.35 0.97 7.69
C VAL A 85 -2.63 0.14 7.48
N ALA A 86 -3.80 0.67 7.84
CA ALA A 86 -5.07 -0.02 7.65
C ALA A 86 -5.32 -0.36 6.18
N TYR A 87 -5.03 0.58 5.26
CA TYR A 87 -5.17 0.36 3.83
C TYR A 87 -4.22 -0.71 3.29
N VAL A 88 -2.92 -0.62 3.60
CA VAL A 88 -1.93 -1.60 3.15
C VAL A 88 -2.27 -2.99 3.66
N ILE A 89 -2.62 -3.12 4.94
CA ILE A 89 -3.04 -4.41 5.51
C ILE A 89 -4.29 -4.95 4.84
N LYS A 90 -5.29 -4.10 4.53
CA LYS A 90 -6.48 -4.52 3.78
C LYS A 90 -6.09 -5.07 2.41
N VAL A 91 -5.23 -4.36 1.67
CA VAL A 91 -4.73 -4.80 0.35
C VAL A 91 -4.04 -6.16 0.47
N LEU A 92 -3.14 -6.33 1.42
CA LEU A 92 -2.34 -7.56 1.54
C LEU A 92 -3.16 -8.77 2.01
N THR A 93 -4.23 -8.55 2.78
CA THR A 93 -5.03 -9.65 3.36
C THR A 93 -6.28 -9.99 2.55
N THR A 94 -7.02 -8.97 2.11
CA THR A 94 -8.32 -9.10 1.42
C THR A 94 -8.25 -8.77 -0.06
N GLY A 95 -7.13 -8.24 -0.56
CA GLY A 95 -7.04 -7.62 -1.88
C GLY A 95 -7.60 -6.17 -1.87
N PRO A 96 -7.56 -5.45 -3.01
CA PRO A 96 -7.98 -4.04 -3.08
C PRO A 96 -9.43 -3.74 -2.69
N GLY A 97 -10.25 -4.75 -2.37
CA GLY A 97 -11.69 -4.67 -2.49
C GLY A 97 -12.00 -4.58 -3.97
N ILE A 98 -12.59 -5.62 -4.55
CA ILE A 98 -13.08 -5.56 -5.92
C ILE A 98 -14.09 -4.41 -5.93
N LYS A 99 -13.77 -3.28 -6.57
CA LYS A 99 -14.82 -2.38 -7.01
C LYS A 99 -15.66 -3.19 -8.00
N GLU A 100 -16.96 -3.31 -7.76
CA GLU A 100 -17.89 -4.11 -8.58
C GLU A 100 -17.76 -3.83 -10.09
N GLU A 101 -17.26 -2.66 -10.48
CA GLU A 101 -16.98 -2.25 -11.86
C GLU A 101 -15.95 -3.13 -12.60
N HIS A 102 -15.06 -3.85 -11.90
CA HIS A 102 -14.08 -4.75 -12.54
C HIS A 102 -14.52 -6.21 -12.61
N ARG A 103 -15.66 -6.56 -12.00
CA ARG A 103 -16.17 -7.94 -11.98
C ARG A 103 -16.65 -8.39 -13.37
N GLY A 104 -17.22 -7.46 -14.13
CA GLY A 104 -17.66 -7.72 -15.51
C GLY A 104 -16.53 -8.10 -16.48
N TRP A 105 -15.32 -7.60 -16.26
CA TRP A 105 -14.16 -7.94 -17.10
C TRP A 105 -13.61 -9.34 -16.77
N LEU A 106 -13.52 -9.69 -15.48
CA LEU A 106 -13.13 -11.05 -15.07
C LEU A 106 -14.14 -12.11 -15.53
N ASP A 107 -15.44 -11.81 -15.45
CA ASP A 107 -16.49 -12.71 -15.97
C ASP A 107 -16.46 -12.85 -17.51
N SER A 108 -15.93 -11.86 -18.23
CA SER A 108 -15.74 -11.93 -19.68
C SER A 108 -14.55 -12.79 -20.13
N LEU A 109 -13.57 -12.97 -19.24
CA LEU A 109 -12.38 -13.82 -19.48
C LEU A 109 -12.60 -15.28 -19.11
N ILE A 110 -13.58 -15.58 -18.25
CA ILE A 110 -13.86 -16.93 -17.74
C ILE A 110 -14.96 -17.63 -18.55
N LYS A 111 -15.68 -16.92 -19.43
CA LYS A 111 -16.62 -17.59 -20.34
C LYS A 111 -15.83 -18.46 -21.31
N PRO A 112 -16.04 -19.79 -21.34
CA PRO A 112 -15.52 -20.61 -22.42
C PRO A 112 -16.11 -20.06 -23.72
N GLN A 113 -15.28 -19.92 -24.75
CA GLN A 113 -15.76 -19.67 -26.10
C GLN A 113 -16.62 -20.87 -26.51
N THR A 114 -17.92 -20.80 -26.23
CA THR A 114 -18.89 -21.76 -26.71
C THR A 114 -19.27 -21.38 -28.13
N SER A 115 -18.66 -22.12 -29.06
CA SER A 115 -19.01 -22.35 -30.48
C SER A 115 -18.88 -21.18 -31.45
#